data_AF-H2Z389-F1
#
_entry.id   AF-H2Z389-F1
#
_cell.length_a   1.000
_cell.length_b   1.000
_cell.length_c   1.000
_cell.angle_alpha   90.00
_cell.angle_beta   90.00
_cell.angle_gamma   90.00
#
_symmetry.space_group_name_H-M   'P 1'
#
loop_
_entity.id
_entity.type
_entity.pdbx_description
1 polymer ?
#
loop_
_entity_poly.entity_id
_entity_poly.type
_entity_poly.pdbx_seq_one_letter_code
_entity_poly.pdbx_strand_id
1 'polypeptide(L)' 'EMDPLFCIHNGGTPDHLPTSSTCLNLVRIPQYIDDITMRDKLIYCVESQAGFELS' A
#
# COMPACT_ATOMS: atom_id res chain seq x y z
N GLU A 1 20.13 14.56 1.42
CA GLU A 1 19.22 13.63 2.10
C GLU A 1 17.90 13.65 1.35
N MET A 2 17.32 12.50 1.03
CA MET A 2 15.98 12.45 0.43
C MET A 2 14.98 12.40 1.58
N ASP A 3 14.21 13.47 1.74
CA ASP A 3 13.06 13.54 2.64
C ASP A 3 11.77 13.69 1.80
N PRO A 4 11.35 12.63 1.10
CA PRO A 4 10.17 12.69 0.26
C PRO A 4 8.91 12.76 1.15
N LEU A 5 7.97 13.61 0.73
CA LEU A 5 6.64 13.65 1.32
C LEU A 5 5.95 12.29 1.18
N PHE A 6 5.06 11.99 2.12
CA PHE A 6 4.23 10.80 2.03
C PHE A 6 3.35 10.85 0.78
N CYS A 7 3.43 9.81 -0.04
CA CYS A 7 2.71 9.73 -1.30
C CYS A 7 1.87 8.45 -1.39
N ILE A 8 0.71 8.54 -2.03
CA ILE A 8 -0.16 7.41 -2.35
C ILE A 8 -0.29 7.32 -3.88
N HIS A 9 0.06 6.18 -4.46
CA HIS A 9 -0.12 5.88 -5.88
C HIS A 9 -1.11 4.74 -6.11
N ASN A 10 -1.62 4.67 -7.34
CA ASN A 10 -2.44 3.55 -7.80
C ASN A 10 -1.59 2.28 -7.91
N GLY A 11 -2.03 1.21 -7.24
CA GLY A 11 -1.38 -0.11 -7.21
C GLY A 11 -1.87 -1.09 -8.27
N GLY A 12 -2.76 -0.67 -9.18
CA GLY A 12 -3.30 -1.50 -10.25
C GLY A 12 -4.54 -2.29 -9.81
N THR A 13 -4.57 -3.58 -10.14
CA THR A 13 -5.75 -4.44 -10.00
C THR A 13 -6.06 -4.81 -8.55
N PRO A 14 -7.35 -4.94 -8.17
CA PRO A 14 -7.80 -5.17 -6.78
C PRO A 14 -7.35 -6.51 -6.17
N ASP A 15 -6.84 -7.43 -6.99
CA ASP A 15 -6.45 -8.77 -6.57
C ASP A 15 -5.18 -8.76 -5.70
N HIS A 16 -4.33 -7.74 -5.86
CA HIS A 16 -3.09 -7.61 -5.11
C HIS A 16 -3.29 -6.99 -3.71
N LEU A 17 -2.31 -7.23 -2.84
CA LEU A 17 -2.16 -6.50 -1.57
C LEU A 17 -1.50 -5.13 -1.82
N PRO A 18 -1.73 -4.12 -0.96
CA PRO A 18 -1.00 -2.86 -1.01
C PRO A 18 0.50 -3.09 -0.85
N THR A 19 1.32 -2.33 -1.56
CA THR A 19 2.80 -2.40 -1.48
C THR A 19 3.40 -1.07 -1.05
N SER A 20 4.65 -1.06 -0.57
CA SER A 20 5.32 0.17 -0.15
C SER A 20 6.78 0.22 -0.60
N SER A 21 7.24 1.44 -0.88
CA SER A 21 8.67 1.75 -1.06
C SER A 21 9.08 2.69 0.06
N THR A 22 9.67 2.16 1.13
CA THR A 22 10.01 2.91 2.35
C THR A 22 11.02 4.03 2.09
N CYS A 23 12.01 3.81 1.22
CA CYS A 23 12.98 4.82 0.81
C CYS A 23 12.35 6.03 0.10
N LEU A 24 11.15 5.86 -0.46
CA LEU A 24 10.44 6.90 -1.24
C LEU A 24 9.22 7.45 -0.49
N ASN A 25 8.96 6.99 0.74
CA ASN A 25 7.76 7.32 1.51
C ASN A 25 6.46 7.13 0.70
N LEU A 26 6.41 6.05 -0.09
CA LEU A 26 5.36 5.79 -1.07
C LEU A 26 4.60 4.51 -0.74
N VAL A 27 3.27 4.62 -0.69
CA VAL A 27 2.35 3.48 -0.62
C VAL A 27 1.59 3.35 -1.94
N ARG A 28 1.49 2.13 -2.46
CA ARG A 28 0.69 1.81 -3.65
C ARG A 28 -0.56 1.06 -3.20
N ILE A 29 -1.72 1.65 -3.45
CA ILE A 29 -3.02 1.09 -3.06
C ILE A 29 -3.72 0.61 -4.35
N PRO A 30 -4.01 -0.69 -4.48
CA PRO A 30 -4.81 -1.21 -5.58
C PRO A 30 -6.20 -0.58 -5.64
N GLN A 31 -6.83 -0.63 -6.82
CA GLN A 31 -8.18 -0.11 -7.05
C GLN A 31 -9.24 -1.02 -6.43
N TYR A 32 -9.31 -1.07 -5.09
CA TYR A 32 -10.35 -1.81 -4.39
C TYR A 32 -11.74 -1.25 -4.71
N ILE A 33 -12.72 -2.15 -4.75
CA ILE A 33 -14.09 -1.86 -5.17
C ILE A 33 -14.80 -0.96 -4.15
N ASP A 34 -14.48 -1.15 -2.87
CA ASP A 34 -15.09 -0.44 -1.76
C ASP A 34 -14.06 -0.12 -0.66
N ASP A 35 -14.45 0.82 0.21
CA ASP A 35 -13.65 1.35 1.32
C ASP A 35 -13.44 0.33 2.44
N ILE A 36 -14.42 -0.55 2.67
CA ILE A 36 -14.33 -1.64 3.66
C ILE A 36 -13.20 -2.60 3.27
N THR A 37 -13.20 -3.07 2.02
CA THR A 37 -12.17 -3.97 1.48
C THR A 37 -10.78 -3.32 1.53
N MET A 38 -10.68 -2.02 1.20
CA MET A 38 -9.43 -1.28 1.30
C MET A 38 -8.93 -1.21 2.74
N ARG A 39 -9.81 -0.87 3.68
CA ARG A 39 -9.47 -0.78 5.10
C ARG A 39 -8.99 -2.13 5.65
N ASP A 40 -9.72 -3.20 5.39
CA ASP A 40 -9.39 -4.53 5.90
C ASP A 40 -8.07 -5.03 5.35
N LYS A 41 -7.81 -4.83 4.04
CA LYS A 41 -6.51 -5.18 3.44
C LYS A 41 -5.36 -4.33 3.97
N LEU A 42 -5.56 -3.02 4.21
CA LEU A 42 -4.53 -2.17 4.80
C LEU A 42 -4.19 -2.58 6.23
N ILE A 43 -5.20 -2.84 7.07
CA ILE A 43 -5.00 -3.31 8.44
C ILE A 43 -4.25 -4.64 8.42
N TYR A 44 -4.70 -5.58 7.59
CA TYR A 44 -4.02 -6.86 7.41
C TYR A 44 -2.54 -6.68 7.07
N CYS A 45 -2.20 -5.81 6.12
CA CYS A 45 -0.81 -5.59 5.70
C CYS A 45 0.06 -4.95 6.77
N VAL A 46 -0.48 -4.04 7.58
CA VAL A 46 0.25 -3.43 8.71
C VAL A 46 0.48 -4.45 9.83
N GLU A 47 -0.55 -5.22 10.20
CA GLU A 47 -0.48 -6.14 11.34
C GLU A 47 0.32 -7.42 11.03
N SER A 48 0.19 -7.95 9.81
CA SER A 48 0.90 -9.16 9.38
C SER A 48 2.28 -8.90 8.78
N GLN A 49 2.65 -7.64 8.58
CA GLN A 49 3.84 -7.23 7.81
C GLN A 49 3.89 -7.80 6.39
N ALA A 50 2.76 -8.27 5.83
CA ALA A 50 2.66 -8.82 4.48
C ALA A 50 2.17 -7.78 3.47
N GLY A 51 2.48 -7.95 2.19
CA GLY A 51 2.05 -7.06 1.10
C GLY A 51 2.94 -5.84 0.90
N PHE A 52 3.45 -5.23 1.99
CA PHE A 52 4.48 -4.19 1.94
C PHE A 52 5.89 -4.73 1.68
N GLU A 53 6.01 -5.97 1.24
CA GLU A 53 7.29 -6.58 0.90
C GLU A 53 7.92 -5.81 -0.28
N LEU A 54 9.19 -5.42 -0.10
CA LEU A 54 9.88 -4.44 -0.93
C LEU A 54 9.73 -4.70 -2.44
N SER A 55 9.14 -3.73 -3.15
CA SER A 55 9.26 -3.57 -4.60
C SER A 55 10.42 -2.66 -4.95
#